data_AF-A0A7U6B578-F1
#
_entry.id   AF-A0A7U6B578-F1
#
_cell.length_a   1.000
_cell.length_b   1.000
_cell.length_c   1.000
_cell.angle_alpha   90.00
_cell.angle_beta   90.00
_cell.angle_gamma   90.00
#
_symmetry.space_group_name_H-M   'P 1'
#
loop_
_entity.id
_entity.type
_entity.pdbx_description
1 polymer ?
#
loop_
_entity_poly.entity_id
_entity_poly.type
_entity_poly.pdbx_seq_one_letter_code
_entity_poly.pdbx_strand_id
1 'polypeptide(L)'
;MSGPDRPRPPHPYTPGHPDLLAPPPAAAPAAVPLVPGLVRLLLVLVALALAGYGAAGVLADDLYLPAKRAPGTHYLGPAALLLAGMLGCWAAGLAALAWARFDPVRRALSNGRLLATLCTGGIVLMVAGLVAHGGAI
;
A
#
# COMPACT_ATOMS: atom_id res chain seq x y z
N MET A 1 29.65 40.70 -10.94
CA MET A 1 28.81 40.74 -9.72
C MET A 1 27.38 40.50 -10.15
N SER A 2 26.87 39.29 -9.93
CA SER A 2 25.55 38.84 -10.37
C SER A 2 24.50 39.31 -9.37
N GLY A 3 23.57 40.17 -9.79
CA GLY A 3 22.47 40.64 -8.94
C GLY A 3 21.48 39.50 -8.62
N PRO A 4 20.80 39.53 -7.46
CA PRO A 4 19.83 38.49 -7.11
C PRO A 4 18.63 38.50 -8.06
N ASP A 5 18.32 37.34 -8.65
CA ASP A 5 17.11 37.07 -9.44
C ASP A 5 15.88 37.32 -8.57
N ARG A 6 15.33 38.54 -8.67
CA ARG A 6 14.03 38.84 -8.07
C ARG A 6 12.94 38.21 -8.94
N PRO A 7 11.90 37.59 -8.33
CA PRO A 7 10.73 37.13 -9.06
C PRO A 7 10.18 38.30 -9.90
N ARG A 8 10.03 38.10 -11.21
CA ARG A 8 9.39 39.10 -12.07
C ARG A 8 7.97 39.36 -11.55
N PRO A 9 7.54 40.62 -11.41
CA PRO A 9 6.17 40.93 -11.01
C PRO A 9 5.19 40.34 -12.04
N PRO A 10 3.99 39.91 -11.62
CA PRO A 10 2.98 39.41 -12.54
C PRO A 10 2.65 40.50 -13.57
N HIS A 11 2.71 40.14 -14.86
CA HIS A 11 2.38 41.07 -15.94
C HIS A 11 0.91 41.52 -15.82
N PRO A 12 0.61 42.82 -15.98
CA PRO A 12 -0.76 43.33 -15.94
C PRO A 12 -1.63 42.61 -16.99
N TYR A 13 -2.81 42.16 -16.58
CA TYR A 13 -3.78 41.53 -17.47
C TYR A 13 -4.15 42.50 -18.59
N THR A 14 -3.70 42.22 -19.81
CA THR A 14 -4.04 42.99 -21.00
C THR A 14 -4.96 42.12 -21.87
N PRO A 15 -6.24 42.50 -22.04
CA PRO A 15 -7.14 41.75 -22.91
C PRO A 15 -6.56 41.66 -24.33
N GLY A 16 -6.36 40.45 -24.83
CA GLY A 16 -5.82 40.22 -26.18
C GLY A 16 -4.31 39.94 -26.27
N HIS A 17 -3.61 39.78 -25.14
CA HIS A 17 -2.20 39.37 -25.18
C HIS A 17 -2.07 37.96 -25.79
N PRO A 18 -1.20 37.72 -26.79
CA PRO A 18 -0.99 36.39 -27.42
C PRO A 18 -0.66 35.26 -26.42
N ASP A 19 -0.13 35.58 -25.25
CA ASP A 19 0.14 34.63 -24.17
C ASP A 19 -1.14 34.02 -23.55
N LEU A 20 -2.31 34.61 -23.79
CA LEU A 20 -3.62 34.06 -23.37
C LEU A 20 -4.11 32.93 -24.29
N LEU A 21 -3.58 32.85 -25.52
CA LEU A 21 -3.88 31.79 -26.48
C LEU A 21 -2.86 30.65 -26.44
N ALA A 22 -1.75 30.85 -25.71
CA ALA A 22 -0.80 29.78 -25.47
C ALA A 22 -1.50 28.70 -24.62
N PRO A 23 -1.46 27.42 -25.02
CA PRO A 23 -1.95 26.35 -24.16
C PRO A 23 -1.21 26.47 -22.82
N PRO A 24 -1.93 26.35 -21.68
CA PRO A 24 -1.29 26.46 -20.38
C PRO A 24 -0.08 25.52 -20.34
N PRO A 25 1.07 25.97 -19.81
CA PRO A 25 2.25 25.11 -19.71
C PRO A 25 1.83 23.81 -19.03
N ALA A 26 2.12 22.68 -19.67
CA ALA A 26 1.70 21.37 -19.18
C ALA A 26 2.03 21.29 -17.69
N ALA A 27 0.99 21.15 -16.86
CA ALA A 27 1.14 21.08 -15.42
C ALA A 27 2.22 20.04 -15.13
N ALA A 28 3.35 20.48 -14.55
CA ALA A 28 4.45 19.59 -14.23
C ALA A 28 3.86 18.41 -13.45
N PRO A 29 4.16 17.16 -13.85
CA PRO A 29 3.58 16.00 -13.19
C PRO A 29 3.84 16.14 -11.69
N ALA A 30 2.76 16.12 -10.91
CA ALA A 30 2.82 16.25 -9.46
C ALA A 30 3.93 15.31 -8.96
N ALA A 31 4.91 15.86 -8.23
CA ALA A 31 6.04 15.10 -7.74
C ALA A 31 5.50 13.90 -6.95
N VAL A 32 5.61 12.70 -7.52
CA VAL A 32 5.16 11.49 -6.84
C VAL A 32 6.04 11.34 -5.61
N PRO A 33 5.46 11.32 -4.38
CA PRO A 33 6.26 11.23 -3.18
C PRO A 33 7.03 9.91 -3.21
N LEU A 34 8.35 10.02 -3.33
CA LEU A 34 9.23 8.87 -3.24
C LEU A 34 9.19 8.34 -1.81
N VAL A 35 8.71 7.11 -1.63
CA VAL A 35 8.82 6.40 -0.36
C VAL A 35 10.32 6.29 0.00
N PRO A 36 10.77 6.83 1.15
CA PRO A 36 12.18 6.78 1.54
C PRO A 36 12.72 5.35 1.58
N GLY A 37 14.01 5.17 1.24
CA GLY A 37 14.64 3.84 1.18
C GLY A 37 14.48 3.02 2.46
N LEU A 38 14.59 3.66 3.63
CA LEU A 38 14.38 3.01 4.93
C LEU A 38 12.94 2.49 5.09
N VAL A 39 11.94 3.27 4.70
CA VAL A 39 10.53 2.86 4.77
C VAL A 39 10.28 1.64 3.89
N ARG A 40 10.92 1.57 2.72
CA ARG A 40 10.82 0.40 1.83
C ARG A 40 11.42 -0.85 2.45
N LEU A 41 12.60 -0.72 3.06
CA LEU A 41 13.23 -1.82 3.79
C LEU A 41 12.31 -2.32 4.91
N LEU A 42 11.72 -1.41 5.68
CA LEU A 42 10.75 -1.76 6.72
C LEU A 42 9.52 -2.47 6.14
N LEU A 43 8.96 -1.99 5.02
CA LEU A 43 7.82 -2.65 4.36
C LEU A 43 8.16 -4.09 3.94
N VAL A 44 9.36 -4.32 3.41
CA VAL A 44 9.83 -5.68 3.04
C VAL A 44 10.02 -6.55 4.26
N LEU A 45 10.64 -6.04 5.32
CA LEU A 45 10.84 -6.79 6.57
C LEU A 45 9.51 -7.16 7.23
N VAL A 46 8.56 -6.23 7.26
CA VAL A 46 7.21 -6.48 7.78
C VAL A 46 6.47 -7.48 6.91
N ALA A 47 6.57 -7.39 5.57
CA ALA A 47 5.99 -8.37 4.66
C ALA A 47 6.53 -9.79 4.91
N LEU A 48 7.85 -9.92 5.07
CA LEU A 48 8.50 -11.19 5.39
C LEU A 48 8.06 -11.72 6.76
N ALA A 49 7.97 -10.85 7.77
CA ALA A 49 7.51 -11.23 9.10
C ALA A 49 6.06 -11.74 9.07
N LEU A 50 5.15 -11.07 8.35
CA LEU A 50 3.76 -11.50 8.19
C LEU A 50 3.65 -12.84 7.47
N ALA A 51 4.36 -13.00 6.36
CA ALA A 51 4.36 -14.24 5.60
C ALA A 51 4.97 -15.40 6.40
N GLY A 52 6.08 -15.14 7.08
CA GLY A 52 6.75 -16.11 7.95
C GLY A 52 5.88 -16.51 9.14
N TYR A 53 5.18 -15.55 9.77
CA TYR A 53 4.27 -15.81 10.87
C TYR A 53 3.08 -16.67 10.43
N GLY A 54 2.44 -16.32 9.30
CA GLY A 54 1.34 -17.11 8.74
C GLY A 54 1.78 -18.53 8.38
N ALA A 55 2.94 -18.69 7.74
CA ALA A 55 3.48 -20.00 7.40
C ALA A 55 3.81 -20.85 8.64
N ALA A 56 4.41 -20.23 9.67
CA ALA A 56 4.72 -20.90 10.93
C ALA A 56 3.44 -21.38 11.64
N GLY A 57 2.39 -20.54 11.70
CA GLY A 57 1.12 -20.93 12.31
C GLY A 57 0.41 -22.07 11.57
N VAL A 58 0.52 -22.13 10.24
CA VAL A 58 0.01 -23.26 9.45
C VAL A 58 0.79 -24.55 9.72
N LEU A 59 2.13 -24.48 9.81
CA LEU A 59 2.96 -25.65 10.09
C LEU A 59 2.74 -26.20 11.51
N ALA A 60 2.44 -25.33 12.47
CA ALA A 60 2.08 -25.71 13.83
C ALA A 60 0.60 -26.09 13.99
N ASP A 61 -0.22 -25.93 12.94
CA ASP A 61 -1.68 -25.99 12.96
C ASP A 61 -2.33 -25.12 14.05
N ASP A 62 -1.63 -24.06 14.48
CA ASP A 62 -2.06 -23.12 15.50
C ASP A 62 -1.62 -21.71 15.13
N LEU A 63 -2.57 -20.92 14.63
CA LEU A 63 -2.35 -19.52 14.32
C LEU A 63 -2.99 -18.65 15.41
N TYR A 64 -2.14 -18.07 16.25
CA TYR A 64 -2.56 -17.15 17.30
C TYR A 64 -2.76 -15.72 16.76
N LEU A 65 -3.89 -15.08 17.04
CA LEU A 65 -4.06 -13.64 16.85
C LEU A 65 -4.18 -12.94 18.21
N PRO A 66 -3.21 -12.06 18.55
CA PRO A 66 -3.30 -11.28 19.77
C PRO A 66 -4.39 -10.21 19.66
N ALA A 67 -5.26 -10.13 20.66
CA ALA A 67 -6.26 -9.07 20.78
C ALA A 67 -5.79 -8.01 21.78
N LYS A 68 -5.98 -6.73 21.44
CA LYS A 68 -5.52 -5.60 22.29
C LYS A 68 -6.25 -5.51 23.65
N ARG A 69 -7.47 -6.04 23.75
CA ARG A 69 -8.37 -5.89 24.91
C ARG A 69 -9.06 -7.20 25.35
N ALA A 70 -8.62 -8.33 24.82
CA ALA A 70 -9.19 -9.64 25.09
C ALA A 70 -8.06 -10.69 25.09
N PRO A 71 -8.27 -11.90 25.64
CA PRO A 71 -7.37 -13.01 25.38
C PRO A 71 -7.25 -13.19 23.86
N GLY A 72 -6.05 -13.41 23.35
CA GLY A 72 -5.88 -13.69 21.93
C GLY A 72 -6.55 -15.02 21.55
N THR A 73 -6.85 -15.17 20.27
CA THR A 73 -7.59 -16.32 19.75
C THR A 73 -6.64 -17.24 19.00
N HIS A 74 -6.72 -18.53 19.30
CA HIS A 74 -6.05 -19.59 18.57
C HIS A 74 -6.97 -20.10 17.46
N TYR A 75 -6.47 -20.12 16.23
CA TYR A 75 -7.17 -20.64 15.07
C TYR A 75 -6.50 -21.92 14.60
N LEU A 76 -7.28 -22.99 14.49
CA LEU A 76 -6.83 -24.33 14.11
C LEU A 76 -7.42 -24.73 12.76
N GLY A 77 -6.76 -25.67 12.07
CA GLY A 77 -7.27 -26.32 10.86
C GLY A 77 -7.60 -25.34 9.72
N PRO A 78 -8.79 -25.45 9.08
CA PRO A 78 -9.15 -24.61 7.94
C PRO A 78 -9.13 -23.10 8.24
N ALA A 79 -9.45 -22.70 9.47
CA ALA A 79 -9.43 -21.30 9.87
C ALA A 79 -7.99 -20.75 9.91
N ALA A 80 -7.01 -21.56 10.35
CA ALA A 80 -5.59 -21.20 10.36
C ALA A 80 -5.07 -20.95 8.93
N LEU A 81 -5.44 -21.81 7.97
CA LEU A 81 -5.09 -21.65 6.55
C LEU A 81 -5.65 -20.36 5.95
N LEU A 82 -6.92 -20.05 6.23
CA LEU A 82 -7.58 -18.84 5.71
C LEU A 82 -6.93 -17.57 6.26
N LEU A 83 -6.62 -17.55 7.56
CA LEU A 83 -5.95 -16.40 8.19
C LEU A 83 -4.48 -16.28 7.78
N ALA A 84 -3.77 -17.38 7.56
CA ALA A 84 -2.44 -17.33 6.96
C ALA A 84 -2.47 -16.79 5.53
N GLY A 85 -3.50 -17.16 4.74
CA GLY A 85 -3.76 -16.58 3.42
C GLY A 85 -4.02 -15.07 3.49
N MET A 86 -4.81 -14.60 4.46
CA MET A 86 -4.99 -13.17 4.73
C MET A 86 -3.63 -12.49 4.98
N LEU A 87 -2.81 -13.02 5.89
CA LEU A 87 -1.49 -12.46 6.18
C LEU A 87 -0.60 -12.42 4.93
N GLY A 88 -0.69 -13.44 4.07
CA GLY A 88 -0.02 -13.49 2.77
C GLY A 88 -0.48 -12.38 1.81
N CYS A 89 -1.79 -12.12 1.72
CA CYS A 89 -2.32 -11.02 0.91
C CYS A 89 -1.82 -9.66 1.40
N TRP A 90 -1.76 -9.45 2.72
CA TRP A 90 -1.24 -8.23 3.31
C TRP A 90 0.27 -8.08 3.07
N ALA A 91 1.04 -9.16 3.22
CA ALA A 91 2.47 -9.19 2.90
C ALA A 91 2.73 -8.84 1.44
N ALA A 92 1.95 -9.40 0.50
CA ALA A 92 2.04 -9.08 -0.92
C ALA A 92 1.70 -7.60 -1.20
N GLY A 93 0.74 -7.02 -0.50
CA GLY A 93 0.38 -5.60 -0.61
C GLY A 93 1.52 -4.68 -0.18
N LEU A 94 2.19 -5.02 0.94
CA LEU A 94 3.36 -4.29 1.43
C LEU A 94 4.56 -4.43 0.47
N ALA A 95 4.78 -5.61 -0.10
CA ALA A 95 5.81 -5.83 -1.11
C ALA A 95 5.54 -5.03 -2.39
N ALA A 96 4.29 -4.96 -2.84
CA ALA A 96 3.88 -4.15 -3.99
C ALA A 96 4.13 -2.66 -3.75
N LEU A 97 3.82 -2.15 -2.55
CA LEU A 97 4.12 -0.78 -2.13
C LEU A 97 5.62 -0.50 -2.09
N ALA A 98 6.43 -1.43 -1.59
CA ALA A 98 7.89 -1.31 -1.58
C ALA A 98 8.48 -1.22 -2.99
N TRP A 99 7.82 -1.77 -4.02
CA TRP A 99 8.31 -1.77 -5.42
C TRP A 99 7.92 -0.55 -6.26
N ALA A 100 7.07 0.36 -5.77
CA ALA A 100 6.45 1.43 -6.55
C ALA A 100 7.41 2.49 -7.16
N ARG A 101 8.72 2.47 -6.84
CA ARG A 101 9.73 3.45 -7.32
C ARG A 101 10.01 3.41 -8.83
N PHE A 102 9.78 2.31 -9.52
CA PHE A 102 10.33 2.13 -10.87
C PHE A 102 9.53 2.78 -12.02
N ASP A 103 8.30 3.26 -11.79
CA ASP A 103 7.53 3.97 -12.83
C ASP A 103 6.33 4.77 -12.25
N PRO A 104 6.39 6.10 -12.14
CA PRO A 104 5.47 6.87 -11.30
C PRO A 104 4.05 7.04 -11.87
N VAL A 105 3.84 7.02 -13.18
CA VAL A 105 2.55 7.43 -13.78
C VAL A 105 1.70 6.25 -14.25
N ARG A 106 2.27 5.29 -14.99
CA ARG A 106 1.51 4.13 -15.49
C ARG A 106 1.35 3.01 -14.45
N ARG A 107 2.32 2.86 -13.54
CA ARG A 107 2.25 1.82 -12.50
C ARG A 107 1.54 2.26 -11.22
N ALA A 108 1.29 3.55 -11.00
CA ALA A 108 0.49 4.00 -9.84
C ALA A 108 -0.95 3.45 -9.90
N LEU A 109 -1.58 3.45 -11.09
CA LEU A 109 -2.92 2.88 -11.29
C LEU A 109 -2.92 1.34 -11.19
N SER A 110 -1.92 0.65 -11.77
CA SER A 110 -1.84 -0.81 -11.69
C SER A 110 -1.50 -1.30 -10.28
N ASN A 111 -0.57 -0.64 -9.59
CA ASN A 111 -0.19 -0.96 -8.22
C ASN A 111 -1.32 -0.61 -7.24
N GLY A 112 -2.07 0.47 -7.50
CA GLY A 112 -3.27 0.81 -6.74
C GLY A 112 -4.35 -0.26 -6.88
N ARG A 113 -4.60 -0.75 -8.10
CA ARG A 113 -5.54 -1.87 -8.34
C ARG A 113 -5.06 -3.16 -7.70
N LEU A 114 -3.77 -3.50 -7.83
CA LEU A 114 -3.17 -4.68 -7.21
C LEU A 114 -3.30 -4.63 -5.69
N LEU A 115 -2.93 -3.49 -5.08
CA LEU A 115 -3.07 -3.28 -3.64
C LEU A 115 -4.52 -3.41 -3.21
N ALA A 116 -5.46 -2.79 -3.94
CA ALA A 116 -6.89 -2.92 -3.66
C ALA A 116 -7.35 -4.39 -3.73
N THR A 117 -6.94 -5.15 -4.75
CA THR A 117 -7.28 -6.58 -4.85
C THR A 117 -6.71 -7.42 -3.70
N LEU A 118 -5.49 -7.12 -3.27
CA LEU A 118 -4.83 -7.82 -2.17
C LEU A 118 -5.49 -7.47 -0.82
N CYS A 119 -5.85 -6.21 -0.60
CA CYS A 119 -6.60 -5.79 0.58
C CYS A 119 -7.99 -6.44 0.62
N THR A 120 -8.74 -6.39 -0.48
CA THR A 120 -10.07 -7.01 -0.57
C THR A 120 -9.99 -8.52 -0.38
N GLY A 121 -9.03 -9.18 -1.04
CA GLY A 121 -8.77 -10.62 -0.85
C GLY A 121 -8.44 -10.95 0.61
N GLY A 122 -7.59 -10.15 1.27
CA GLY A 122 -7.29 -10.29 2.68
C GLY A 122 -8.53 -10.17 3.56
N ILE A 123 -9.38 -9.16 3.33
CA ILE A 123 -10.64 -8.99 4.09
C ILE A 123 -11.57 -10.19 3.91
N VAL A 124 -11.73 -10.68 2.67
CA VAL A 124 -12.56 -11.86 2.39
C VAL A 124 -12.03 -13.10 3.12
N LEU A 125 -10.72 -13.33 3.09
CA LEU A 125 -10.09 -14.44 3.81
C LEU A 125 -10.22 -14.32 5.32
N MET A 126 -10.12 -13.10 5.86
CA MET A 126 -10.35 -12.82 7.28
C MET A 126 -11.77 -13.22 7.69
N VAL A 127 -12.78 -12.75 6.94
CA VAL A 127 -14.19 -13.06 7.21
C VAL A 127 -14.43 -14.57 7.08
N ALA A 128 -13.90 -15.21 6.04
CA ALA A 128 -14.02 -16.65 5.84
C ALA A 128 -13.38 -17.44 7.00
N GLY A 129 -12.20 -17.03 7.47
CA GLY A 129 -11.53 -17.65 8.62
C GLY A 129 -12.33 -17.50 9.92
N LEU A 130 -12.91 -16.33 10.16
CA LEU A 130 -13.80 -16.09 11.30
C LEU A 130 -15.05 -16.98 11.25
N VAL A 131 -15.69 -17.10 10.08
CA VAL A 131 -16.85 -17.97 9.90
C VAL A 131 -16.46 -19.44 10.09
N ALA A 132 -15.34 -19.89 9.50
CA ALA A 132 -14.87 -21.27 9.63
C ALA A 132 -14.55 -21.63 11.08
N HIS A 133 -14.03 -20.69 11.86
CA HIS A 133 -13.80 -20.88 13.29
C HIS A 133 -15.11 -20.95 14.09
N GLY A 134 -16.08 -20.08 13.80
CA GLY A 134 -17.39 -20.07 14.48
C GLY A 134 -18.33 -21.21 14.06
N GLY A 135 -18.09 -21.84 12.91
CA GLY A 135 -18.85 -23.01 12.44
C GLY A 135 -18.24 -24.36 12.83
N ALA A 136 -17.13 -24.38 13.56
CA ALA A 136 -16.45 -25.59 14.03
C ALA A 136 -16.90 -26.05 15.44
N ILE A 137 -18.06 -25.58 15.90
CA ILE A 137 -18.73 -25.96 17.16
C ILE A 137 -19.92 -26.87 16.92
#